data_AF-A0A925PFJ9-F1
#
_entry.id   AF-A0A925PFJ9-F1
#
_cell.length_a   1.000
_cell.length_b   1.000
_cell.length_c   1.000
_cell.angle_alpha   90.00
_cell.angle_beta   90.00
_cell.angle_gamma   90.00
#
_symmetry.space_group_name_H-M   'P 1'
#
loop_
_entity.id
_entity.type
_entity.pdbx_description
1 polymer ?
#
loop_
_entity_poly.entity_id
_entity_poly.type
_entity_poly.pdbx_seq_one_letter_code
_entity_poly.pdbx_strand_id
1 'polypeptide(L)'
;MLTAAGTAIAYADVYAAYALYGFIGPAVAFALLGIVALFTLAAALLHGPALAGLGLIGAFVTPLIVSTEAPSYWALYLYLAVVTAASFGLARARLWRWLAVTAVVASVAWALPGIGDLQALTPHAFHIAAGFTLAALLIVSGLLFGPDGAKGEIDFVSSGALAAYLFASMLLVLATGHDSLALTLFVVLVAASTAIAWRTGRRRRARRSNPRHPHLSAMVLQLQCRRARHPVRCRP
;
A
#
# COMPACT_ATOMS: atom_id res chain seq x y z
N MET A 1 0.43 -5.55 -25.86
CA MET A 1 -0.54 -4.62 -26.49
C MET A 1 -1.94 -5.20 -26.55
N LEU A 2 -2.12 -6.42 -27.06
CA LEU A 2 -3.44 -7.09 -27.10
C LEU A 2 -4.15 -7.14 -25.74
N THR A 3 -3.46 -7.55 -24.67
CA THR A 3 -4.06 -7.64 -23.32
C THR A 3 -4.55 -6.29 -22.80
N ALA A 4 -3.79 -5.21 -23.03
CA ALA A 4 -4.18 -3.87 -22.59
C ALA A 4 -5.40 -3.34 -23.38
N ALA A 5 -5.42 -3.57 -24.70
CA ALA A 5 -6.58 -3.24 -25.52
C ALA A 5 -7.81 -4.04 -25.10
N GLY A 6 -7.66 -5.35 -24.85
CA GLY A 6 -8.75 -6.21 -24.39
C GLY A 6 -9.32 -5.77 -23.04
N THR A 7 -8.48 -5.42 -22.06
CA THR A 7 -8.96 -4.90 -20.77
C THR A 7 -9.63 -3.54 -20.92
N ALA A 8 -9.13 -2.67 -21.80
CA ALA A 8 -9.74 -1.36 -22.05
C ALA A 8 -11.13 -1.50 -22.70
N ILE A 9 -11.28 -2.43 -23.66
CA ILE A 9 -12.57 -2.74 -24.28
C ILE A 9 -13.54 -3.32 -23.24
N ALA A 10 -13.09 -4.25 -22.39
CA ALA A 10 -13.94 -4.78 -21.31
C ALA A 10 -14.44 -3.69 -20.35
N TYR A 11 -13.60 -2.70 -20.03
CA TYR A 11 -14.02 -1.51 -19.28
C TYR A 11 -15.08 -0.70 -20.04
N ALA A 12 -14.83 -0.44 -21.32
CA ALA A 12 -15.74 0.33 -22.18
C ALA A 12 -17.09 -0.37 -22.35
N ASP A 13 -17.11 -1.70 -22.51
CA ASP A 13 -18.32 -2.49 -22.68
C ASP A 13 -19.21 -2.45 -21.44
N VAL A 14 -18.63 -2.65 -20.25
CA VAL A 14 -19.37 -2.54 -18.99
C VAL A 14 -19.90 -1.13 -18.79
N TYR A 15 -19.08 -0.12 -19.08
CA TYR A 15 -19.50 1.28 -18.98
C TYR A 15 -20.61 1.62 -19.97
N ALA A 16 -20.53 1.15 -21.22
CA ALA A 16 -21.57 1.37 -22.22
C ALA A 16 -22.89 0.70 -21.83
N ALA A 17 -22.84 -0.55 -21.35
CA ALA A 17 -24.02 -1.26 -20.85
C ALA A 17 -24.72 -0.50 -19.72
N TYR A 18 -23.96 0.17 -18.86
CA TYR A 18 -24.48 1.01 -17.79
C TYR A 18 -24.97 2.39 -18.28
N ALA A 19 -24.08 3.20 -18.84
CA ALA A 19 -24.31 4.63 -19.06
C ALA A 19 -25.00 4.96 -20.39
N LEU A 20 -24.80 4.15 -21.44
CA LEU A 20 -25.36 4.42 -22.77
C LEU A 20 -26.65 3.64 -22.99
N TYR A 21 -26.68 2.38 -22.56
CA TYR A 21 -27.79 1.47 -22.84
C TYR A 21 -28.74 1.25 -21.65
N GLY A 22 -28.29 1.54 -20.42
CA GLY A 22 -29.11 1.32 -19.22
C GLY A 22 -29.49 -0.14 -18.96
N PHE A 23 -28.73 -1.10 -19.49
CA PHE A 23 -29.00 -2.54 -19.36
C PHE A 23 -28.74 -3.06 -17.95
N ILE A 24 -27.85 -2.42 -17.20
CA ILE A 24 -27.46 -2.81 -15.85
C ILE A 24 -27.57 -1.64 -14.88
N GLY A 25 -27.93 -1.93 -13.63
CA GLY A 25 -27.95 -0.94 -12.56
C GLY A 25 -26.55 -0.56 -12.07
N PRO A 26 -26.42 0.55 -11.33
CA PRO A 26 -25.13 1.08 -10.88
C PRO A 26 -24.35 0.11 -9.99
N ALA A 27 -25.04 -0.65 -9.12
CA ALA A 27 -24.40 -1.64 -8.26
C ALA A 27 -23.70 -2.76 -9.07
N VAL A 28 -24.35 -3.24 -10.13
CA VAL A 28 -23.79 -4.28 -11.01
C VAL A 28 -22.64 -3.71 -11.83
N ALA A 29 -22.79 -2.49 -12.35
CA ALA A 29 -21.73 -1.80 -13.09
C ALA A 29 -20.47 -1.62 -12.24
N PHE A 30 -20.63 -1.15 -11.00
CA PHE A 30 -19.53 -0.98 -10.05
C PHE A 30 -18.79 -2.30 -9.78
N ALA A 31 -19.53 -3.38 -9.52
CA ALA A 31 -18.93 -4.70 -9.28
C ALA A 31 -18.18 -5.21 -10.52
N LEU A 32 -18.76 -5.11 -11.72
CA LEU A 32 -18.13 -5.56 -12.95
C LEU A 32 -16.88 -4.76 -13.30
N LEU A 33 -16.92 -3.43 -13.23
CA LEU A 33 -15.76 -2.57 -13.46
C LEU A 33 -14.64 -2.88 -12.46
N GLY A 34 -14.99 -3.10 -11.19
CA GLY A 34 -14.07 -3.54 -10.15
C GLY A 34 -13.42 -4.89 -10.45
N ILE A 35 -14.21 -5.87 -10.89
CA ILE A 35 -13.72 -7.20 -11.29
C ILE A 35 -12.75 -7.07 -12.47
N VAL A 36 -13.10 -6.29 -13.50
CA VAL A 36 -12.21 -6.04 -14.65
C VAL A 36 -10.90 -5.38 -14.19
N ALA A 37 -10.96 -4.45 -13.22
CA ALA A 37 -9.78 -3.85 -12.61
C ALA A 37 -8.85 -4.88 -11.96
N LEU A 38 -9.42 -5.76 -11.13
CA LEU A 38 -8.68 -6.82 -10.44
C LEU A 38 -8.07 -7.81 -11.42
N PHE A 39 -8.81 -8.19 -12.48
CA PHE A 39 -8.26 -9.02 -13.55
C PHE A 39 -7.13 -8.31 -14.32
N THR A 40 -7.24 -7.00 -14.52
CA THR A 40 -6.19 -6.21 -15.17
C THR A 40 -4.92 -6.17 -14.30
N LEU A 41 -5.07 -5.96 -12.99
CA LEU A 41 -3.97 -6.04 -12.02
C LEU A 41 -3.35 -7.45 -12.00
N ALA A 42 -4.16 -8.50 -12.02
CA ALA A 42 -3.68 -9.88 -12.09
C ALA A 42 -2.94 -10.15 -13.41
N ALA A 43 -3.45 -9.68 -14.54
CA ALA A 43 -2.80 -9.83 -15.85
C ALA A 43 -1.46 -9.08 -15.94
N ALA A 44 -1.29 -8.01 -15.18
CA ALA A 44 -0.02 -7.30 -15.08
C ALA A 44 1.11 -8.16 -14.50
N LEU A 45 0.79 -9.21 -13.72
CA LEU A 45 1.77 -10.20 -13.28
C LEU A 45 2.43 -10.94 -14.44
N LEU A 46 1.79 -11.03 -15.61
CA LEU A 46 2.34 -11.68 -16.80
C LEU A 46 2.92 -10.66 -17.80
N HIS A 47 2.27 -9.51 -17.93
CA HIS A 47 2.52 -8.59 -19.06
C HIS A 47 3.29 -7.32 -18.70
N GLY A 48 3.59 -7.07 -17.41
CA GLY A 48 4.44 -5.97 -16.98
C GLY A 48 3.72 -4.74 -16.41
N PRO A 49 4.48 -3.66 -16.10
CA PRO A 49 4.04 -2.58 -15.22
C PRO A 49 2.99 -1.65 -15.83
N ALA A 50 2.94 -1.50 -17.16
CA ALA A 50 1.96 -0.63 -17.82
C ALA A 50 0.51 -1.07 -17.54
N LEU A 51 0.26 -2.39 -17.53
CA LEU A 51 -1.06 -2.96 -17.21
C LEU A 51 -1.43 -2.77 -15.73
N ALA A 52 -0.44 -2.79 -14.83
CA ALA A 52 -0.69 -2.51 -13.42
C ALA A 52 -1.18 -1.08 -13.22
N GLY A 53 -0.59 -0.12 -13.94
CA GLY A 53 -1.03 1.28 -13.94
C GLY A 53 -2.47 1.42 -14.44
N LEU A 54 -2.81 0.77 -15.56
CA LEU A 54 -4.16 0.80 -16.11
C LEU A 54 -5.20 0.20 -15.15
N GLY A 55 -4.91 -0.96 -14.59
CA GLY A 55 -5.79 -1.61 -13.62
C GLY A 55 -5.99 -0.76 -12.35
N LEU A 56 -4.92 -0.12 -11.87
CA LEU A 56 -4.97 0.78 -10.72
C LEU A 56 -5.84 2.02 -11.00
N ILE A 57 -5.59 2.69 -12.13
CA ILE A 57 -6.36 3.87 -12.54
C ILE A 57 -7.83 3.50 -12.68
N GLY A 58 -8.14 2.44 -13.43
CA GLY A 58 -9.52 1.99 -13.60
C GLY A 58 -10.19 1.65 -12.27
N ALA A 59 -9.47 0.98 -11.36
CA ALA A 59 -10.02 0.62 -10.05
C ALA A 59 -10.40 1.85 -9.22
N PHE A 60 -9.51 2.85 -9.13
CA PHE A 60 -9.72 4.03 -8.30
C PHE A 60 -10.60 5.09 -8.97
N VAL A 61 -10.76 5.06 -10.30
CA VAL A 61 -11.66 5.96 -11.04
C VAL A 61 -13.09 5.40 -11.10
N THR A 62 -13.27 4.08 -11.07
CA THR A 62 -14.60 3.42 -11.14
C THR A 62 -15.65 4.06 -10.22
N PRO A 63 -15.38 4.34 -8.92
CA PRO A 63 -16.39 4.93 -8.05
C PRO A 63 -16.79 6.37 -8.41
N LEU A 64 -15.95 7.11 -9.16
CA LEU A 64 -16.30 8.46 -9.64
C LEU A 64 -17.27 8.41 -10.81
N ILE A 65 -17.19 7.34 -11.61
CA ILE A 65 -17.99 7.18 -12.83
C ILE A 65 -19.38 6.63 -12.48
N VAL A 66 -19.47 5.77 -11.47
CA VAL A 66 -20.74 5.17 -11.05
C VAL A 66 -21.44 6.07 -10.04
N SER A 67 -22.25 7.00 -10.55
CA SER A 67 -23.14 7.83 -9.73
C SER A 67 -24.31 7.01 -9.19
N THR A 68 -24.50 6.99 -7.87
CA THR A 68 -25.68 6.40 -7.21
C THR A 68 -26.50 7.49 -6.52
N GLU A 69 -27.83 7.37 -6.56
CA GLU A 69 -28.76 8.27 -5.84
C GLU A 69 -28.58 8.22 -4.31
N ALA A 70 -28.14 7.09 -3.77
CA ALA A 70 -27.78 6.91 -2.36
C ALA A 70 -26.35 6.34 -2.23
N PRO A 71 -25.34 7.19 -2.00
CA PRO A 71 -23.95 6.74 -1.84
C PRO A 71 -23.78 5.85 -0.61
N SER A 72 -23.39 4.59 -0.81
CA SER A 72 -23.05 3.67 0.29
C SER A 72 -21.54 3.67 0.53
N TYR A 73 -21.09 4.37 1.57
CA TYR A 73 -19.67 4.40 1.98
C TYR A 73 -19.14 3.00 2.34
N TRP A 74 -19.98 2.12 2.88
CA TRP A 74 -19.58 0.75 3.18
C TRP A 74 -19.20 -0.04 1.93
N ALA A 75 -20.03 0.01 0.88
CA ALA A 75 -19.75 -0.67 -0.37
C ALA A 75 -18.46 -0.13 -1.02
N LEU A 76 -18.29 1.19 -1.02
CA LEU A 76 -17.10 1.88 -1.52
C LEU A 76 -15.83 1.42 -0.79
N TYR A 77 -15.80 1.48 0.54
CA TYR A 77 -14.59 1.18 1.30
C TYR A 77 -14.26 -0.30 1.37
N LEU A 78 -15.26 -1.20 1.32
CA LEU A 78 -15.00 -2.63 1.14
C LEU A 78 -14.34 -2.91 -0.21
N TYR A 79 -14.85 -2.30 -1.27
CA TYR A 79 -14.23 -2.38 -2.59
C TYR A 79 -12.80 -1.83 -2.60
N LEU A 80 -12.59 -0.63 -2.05
CA LEU A 80 -11.26 -0.01 -1.98
C LEU A 80 -10.29 -0.81 -1.13
N ALA A 81 -10.74 -1.46 -0.06
CA ALA A 81 -9.91 -2.37 0.74
C ALA A 81 -9.41 -3.55 -0.10
N VAL A 82 -10.28 -4.17 -0.91
CA VAL A 82 -9.91 -5.27 -1.82
C VAL A 82 -8.94 -4.80 -2.89
N VAL A 83 -9.23 -3.67 -3.55
CA VAL A 83 -8.35 -3.07 -4.59
C VAL A 83 -6.99 -2.71 -4.01
N THR A 84 -6.95 -2.11 -2.82
CA THR A 84 -5.72 -1.72 -2.15
C THR A 84 -4.90 -2.95 -1.76
N ALA A 85 -5.55 -4.00 -1.23
CA ALA A 85 -4.89 -5.26 -0.92
C ALA A 85 -4.29 -5.93 -2.17
N ALA A 86 -5.06 -5.98 -3.28
CA ALA A 86 -4.59 -6.51 -4.55
C ALA A 86 -3.40 -5.69 -5.10
N SER A 87 -3.48 -4.36 -5.01
CA SER A 87 -2.44 -3.45 -5.51
C SER A 87 -1.15 -3.56 -4.69
N PHE A 88 -1.25 -3.63 -3.36
CA PHE A 88 -0.09 -3.86 -2.49
C PHE A 88 0.48 -5.28 -2.66
N GLY A 89 -0.38 -6.28 -2.83
CA GLY A 89 0.02 -7.65 -3.16
C GLY A 89 0.81 -7.71 -4.47
N LEU A 90 0.33 -7.04 -5.52
CA LEU A 90 1.00 -6.93 -6.81
C LEU A 90 2.34 -6.18 -6.71
N ALA A 91 2.34 -5.04 -6.03
CA ALA A 91 3.55 -4.25 -5.78
C ALA A 91 4.63 -5.08 -5.08
N ARG A 92 4.21 -5.98 -4.20
CA ARG A 92 5.09 -6.93 -3.50
C ARG A 92 5.56 -8.07 -4.38
N ALA A 93 4.67 -8.72 -5.13
CA ALA A 93 5.00 -9.84 -6.00
C ALA A 93 6.05 -9.46 -7.06
N ARG A 94 6.03 -8.21 -7.54
CA ARG A 94 6.99 -7.70 -8.54
C ARG A 94 8.03 -6.71 -7.98
N LEU A 95 8.02 -6.43 -6.68
CA LEU A 95 8.86 -5.42 -6.00
C LEU A 95 8.80 -4.01 -6.63
N TRP A 96 7.66 -3.65 -7.23
CA TRP A 96 7.46 -2.35 -7.85
C TRP A 96 7.08 -1.30 -6.79
N ARG A 97 8.10 -0.57 -6.30
CA ARG A 97 7.91 0.50 -5.29
C ARG A 97 6.98 1.61 -5.76
N TRP A 98 7.03 1.98 -7.04
CA TRP A 98 6.18 3.02 -7.60
C TRP A 98 4.69 2.67 -7.45
N LEU A 99 4.33 1.39 -7.64
CA LEU A 99 2.95 0.92 -7.55
C LEU A 99 2.44 0.96 -6.11
N ALA A 100 3.29 0.64 -5.13
CA ALA A 100 2.94 0.78 -3.72
C ALA A 100 2.67 2.25 -3.38
N VAL A 101 3.52 3.17 -3.83
CA VAL A 101 3.37 4.61 -3.58
C VAL A 101 2.08 5.13 -4.21
N THR A 102 1.82 4.85 -5.49
CA THR A 102 0.60 5.33 -6.16
C THR A 102 -0.67 4.75 -5.56
N ALA A 103 -0.67 3.46 -5.16
CA ALA A 103 -1.81 2.84 -4.49
C ALA A 103 -2.07 3.45 -3.09
N VAL A 104 -1.02 3.76 -2.32
CA VAL A 104 -1.18 4.47 -1.03
C VAL A 104 -1.79 5.85 -1.26
N VAL A 105 -1.25 6.63 -2.19
CA VAL A 105 -1.74 7.99 -2.47
C VAL A 105 -3.20 7.95 -2.92
N ALA A 106 -3.54 7.07 -3.85
CA ALA A 106 -4.91 6.92 -4.34
C ALA A 106 -5.87 6.48 -3.22
N SER A 107 -5.48 5.50 -2.39
CA SER A 107 -6.29 5.05 -1.25
C SER A 107 -6.54 6.16 -0.22
N VAL A 108 -5.49 6.91 0.14
CA VAL A 108 -5.60 8.01 1.12
C VAL A 108 -6.41 9.16 0.56
N ALA A 109 -6.29 9.48 -0.73
CA ALA A 109 -7.11 10.51 -1.37
C ALA A 109 -8.62 10.21 -1.26
N TRP A 110 -9.00 8.93 -1.32
CA TRP A 110 -10.40 8.50 -1.15
C TRP A 110 -10.93 8.58 0.28
N ALA A 111 -10.08 8.89 1.27
CA ALA A 111 -10.55 9.19 2.62
C ALA A 111 -11.10 10.63 2.75
N LEU A 112 -10.89 11.50 1.75
CA LEU A 112 -11.28 12.91 1.81
C LEU A 112 -12.76 13.18 1.52
N PRO A 113 -13.40 12.57 0.50
CA PRO A 113 -14.79 12.86 0.19
C PRO A 113 -15.73 12.40 1.31
N GLY A 114 -16.46 13.34 1.92
CA GLY A 114 -17.38 13.04 3.02
C GLY A 114 -16.72 12.88 4.39
N ILE A 115 -15.44 13.27 4.56
CA ILE A 115 -14.69 13.06 5.81
C ILE A 115 -15.30 13.74 7.04
N GLY A 116 -16.09 14.81 6.84
CA GLY A 116 -16.81 15.51 7.91
C GLY A 116 -18.22 14.98 8.18
N ASP A 117 -18.71 14.00 7.41
CA ASP A 117 -20.03 13.43 7.61
C ASP A 117 -19.98 12.40 8.77
N LEU A 118 -20.65 12.75 9.87
CA LEU A 118 -20.71 11.92 11.06
C LEU A 118 -21.46 10.59 10.81
N GLN A 119 -22.39 10.53 9.86
CA GLN A 119 -23.06 9.29 9.49
C GLN A 119 -22.10 8.32 8.78
N ALA A 120 -21.11 8.87 8.06
CA ALA A 120 -20.08 8.12 7.36
C ALA A 120 -18.82 7.87 8.22
N LEU A 121 -18.78 8.32 9.47
CA LEU A 121 -17.62 8.24 10.36
C LEU A 121 -17.07 6.81 10.48
N THR A 122 -17.95 5.84 10.75
CA THR A 122 -17.54 4.43 10.94
C THR A 122 -16.95 3.83 9.66
N PRO A 123 -17.59 3.99 8.48
CA PRO A 123 -16.97 3.64 7.20
C PRO A 123 -15.59 4.27 6.98
N HIS A 124 -15.42 5.57 7.25
CA HIS A 124 -14.13 6.26 7.10
C HIS A 124 -13.06 5.69 8.04
N ALA A 125 -13.43 5.46 9.30
CA ALA A 125 -12.55 4.85 10.30
C ALA A 125 -12.09 3.45 9.84
N PHE A 126 -13.01 2.65 9.29
CA PHE A 126 -12.70 1.34 8.71
C PHE A 126 -11.71 1.45 7.54
N HIS A 127 -11.94 2.35 6.58
CA HIS A 127 -11.05 2.54 5.42
C HIS A 127 -9.62 2.86 5.83
N ILE A 128 -9.46 3.81 6.76
CA ILE A 128 -8.15 4.22 7.27
C ILE A 128 -7.48 3.08 8.05
N ALA A 129 -8.22 2.40 8.92
CA ALA A 129 -7.70 1.27 9.70
C ALA A 129 -7.28 0.09 8.81
N ALA A 130 -8.11 -0.26 7.82
CA ALA A 130 -7.84 -1.32 6.86
C ALA A 130 -6.61 -0.97 6.00
N GLY A 131 -6.56 0.25 5.46
CA GLY A 131 -5.43 0.73 4.67
C GLY A 131 -4.12 0.75 5.45
N PHE A 132 -4.13 1.24 6.70
CA PHE A 132 -2.98 1.20 7.59
C PHE A 132 -2.54 -0.25 7.86
N THR A 133 -3.48 -1.14 8.16
CA THR A 133 -3.18 -2.55 8.44
C THR A 133 -2.58 -3.23 7.21
N LEU A 134 -3.16 -3.02 6.03
CA LEU A 134 -2.64 -3.53 4.76
C LEU A 134 -1.25 -2.96 4.48
N ALA A 135 -1.01 -1.67 4.69
CA ALA A 135 0.32 -1.07 4.52
C ALA A 135 1.34 -1.64 5.53
N ALA A 136 0.93 -1.83 6.80
CA ALA A 136 1.77 -2.46 7.81
C ALA A 136 2.16 -3.89 7.41
N LEU A 137 1.21 -4.71 6.96
CA LEU A 137 1.46 -6.11 6.59
C LEU A 137 2.18 -6.25 5.25
N LEU A 138 1.83 -5.41 4.27
CA LEU A 138 2.22 -5.56 2.86
C LEU A 138 3.29 -4.56 2.37
N ILE A 139 3.61 -3.51 3.11
CA ILE A 139 4.65 -2.55 2.69
C ILE A 139 5.82 -2.55 3.68
N VAL A 140 5.56 -2.59 4.99
CA VAL A 140 6.61 -2.41 6.01
C VAL A 140 7.69 -3.49 5.92
N SER A 141 8.90 -3.07 5.56
CA SER A 141 10.10 -3.90 5.49
C SER A 141 10.38 -4.62 6.82
N GLY A 142 10.45 -5.96 6.80
CA GLY A 142 10.76 -6.80 7.98
C GLY A 142 9.60 -7.14 8.92
N LEU A 143 8.36 -6.78 8.59
CA LEU A 143 7.14 -7.25 9.27
C LEU A 143 6.44 -8.32 8.40
N LEU A 144 6.24 -9.52 8.96
CA LEU A 144 5.66 -10.73 8.32
C LEU A 144 6.13 -11.00 6.88
N PHE A 145 5.57 -10.29 5.91
CA PHE A 145 5.81 -10.47 4.49
C PHE A 145 6.63 -9.35 3.83
N GLY A 146 7.04 -8.30 4.57
CA GLY A 146 7.80 -7.15 4.08
C GLY A 146 9.16 -7.50 3.48
N PRO A 147 9.63 -6.78 2.43
CA PRO A 147 10.93 -7.04 1.82
C PRO A 147 12.06 -6.92 2.85
N ASP A 148 13.12 -7.71 2.66
CA ASP A 148 14.33 -7.60 3.48
C ASP A 148 14.95 -6.21 3.28
N GLY A 149 14.85 -5.37 4.31
CA GLY A 149 15.40 -4.02 4.27
C GLY A 149 16.91 -4.05 4.05
N ALA A 150 17.41 -3.26 3.10
CA ALA A 150 18.84 -3.03 2.91
C ALA A 150 19.46 -2.51 4.22
N LYS A 151 20.62 -3.06 4.59
CA LYS A 151 21.27 -2.78 5.88
C LYS A 151 21.68 -1.30 5.95
N GLY A 152 20.91 -0.49 6.68
CA GLY A 152 21.35 0.85 7.12
C GLY A 152 20.56 2.04 6.57
N GLU A 153 19.72 1.86 5.56
CA GLU A 153 18.88 2.95 5.03
C GLU A 153 17.47 2.93 5.66
N ILE A 154 16.92 4.13 5.82
CA ILE A 154 15.52 4.35 6.18
C ILE A 154 14.67 4.01 4.96
N ASP A 155 13.70 3.11 5.11
CA ASP A 155 12.76 2.81 4.04
C ASP A 155 11.68 3.89 3.98
N PHE A 156 11.92 4.90 3.14
CA PHE A 156 11.03 6.04 2.95
C PHE A 156 9.62 5.63 2.51
N VAL A 157 9.47 4.52 1.78
CA VAL A 157 8.15 4.05 1.31
C VAL A 157 7.34 3.49 2.48
N SER A 158 7.97 2.69 3.34
CA SER A 158 7.33 2.17 4.55
C SER A 158 6.91 3.28 5.51
N SER A 159 7.84 4.18 5.84
CA SER A 159 7.55 5.30 6.75
C SER A 159 6.53 6.26 6.16
N GLY A 160 6.65 6.56 4.86
CA GLY A 160 5.71 7.42 4.14
C GLY A 160 4.29 6.84 4.12
N ALA A 161 4.14 5.53 3.90
CA ALA A 161 2.83 4.88 3.89
C ALA A 161 2.15 4.95 5.27
N LEU A 162 2.86 4.62 6.36
CA LEU A 162 2.30 4.73 7.71
C LEU A 162 1.97 6.19 8.06
N ALA A 163 2.85 7.13 7.70
CA ALA A 163 2.61 8.56 7.91
C ALA A 163 1.38 9.05 7.14
N ALA A 164 1.15 8.59 5.91
CA ALA A 164 0.00 8.98 5.10
C ALA A 164 -1.32 8.54 5.74
N TYR A 165 -1.40 7.31 6.25
CA TYR A 165 -2.60 6.84 6.95
C TYR A 165 -2.79 7.49 8.34
N LEU A 166 -1.69 7.79 9.06
CA LEU A 166 -1.77 8.58 10.29
C LEU A 166 -2.27 10.00 10.03
N PHE A 167 -1.80 10.62 8.94
CA PHE A 167 -2.27 11.92 8.50
C PHE A 167 -3.75 11.89 8.13
N ALA A 168 -4.21 10.88 7.39
CA ALA A 168 -5.63 10.69 7.09
C ALA A 168 -6.46 10.55 8.37
N SER A 169 -5.99 9.78 9.36
CA SER A 169 -6.65 9.65 10.66
C SER A 169 -6.69 10.96 11.44
N MET A 170 -5.61 11.76 11.37
CA MET A 170 -5.58 13.10 11.98
C MET A 170 -6.59 14.03 11.33
N LEU A 171 -6.68 14.02 9.99
CA LEU A 171 -7.68 14.81 9.28
C LEU A 171 -9.10 14.39 9.66
N LEU A 172 -9.36 13.09 9.84
CA LEU A 172 -10.66 12.59 10.31
C LEU A 172 -11.01 13.14 11.70
N VAL A 173 -10.06 13.15 12.64
CA VAL A 173 -10.24 13.74 13.98
C VAL A 173 -10.63 15.22 13.87
N LEU A 174 -9.92 15.99 13.04
CA LEU A 174 -10.18 17.41 12.85
C LEU A 174 -11.54 17.66 12.20
N ALA A 175 -11.87 16.90 11.15
CA ALA A 175 -13.11 17.06 10.39
C ALA A 175 -14.37 16.69 11.19
N THR A 176 -14.23 15.81 12.18
CA THR A 176 -15.35 15.29 13.00
C THR A 176 -15.49 16.01 14.33
N GLY A 177 -14.74 17.09 14.55
CA GLY A 177 -14.82 17.86 15.79
C GLY A 177 -14.25 17.13 17.01
N HIS A 178 -13.25 16.27 16.83
CA HIS A 178 -12.62 15.45 17.87
C HIS A 178 -13.52 14.35 18.43
N ASP A 179 -14.30 13.70 17.56
CA ASP A 179 -15.10 12.55 17.95
C ASP A 179 -14.26 11.46 18.64
N SER A 180 -14.83 10.82 19.66
CA SER A 180 -14.19 9.79 20.46
C SER A 180 -13.68 8.59 19.65
N LEU A 181 -14.42 8.17 18.62
CA LEU A 181 -14.03 7.07 17.73
C LEU A 181 -12.84 7.46 16.86
N ALA A 182 -12.85 8.68 16.31
CA ALA A 182 -11.74 9.19 15.51
C ALA A 182 -10.46 9.33 16.37
N LEU A 183 -10.59 9.83 17.60
CA LEU A 183 -9.48 9.97 18.55
C LEU A 183 -8.89 8.62 18.96
N THR A 184 -9.75 7.66 19.34
CA THR A 184 -9.29 6.30 19.69
C THR A 184 -8.58 5.64 18.51
N LEU A 185 -9.13 5.73 17.29
CA LEU A 185 -8.46 5.23 16.09
C LEU A 185 -7.07 5.87 15.94
N PHE A 186 -6.98 7.20 15.96
CA PHE A 186 -5.71 7.90 15.81
C PHE A 186 -4.67 7.44 16.85
N VAL A 187 -5.05 7.38 18.12
CA VAL A 187 -4.16 6.92 19.21
C VAL A 187 -3.71 5.48 18.99
N VAL A 188 -4.62 4.59 18.60
CA VAL A 188 -4.30 3.18 18.31
C VAL A 188 -3.31 3.08 17.16
N LEU A 189 -3.50 3.83 16.07
CA LEU A 189 -2.60 3.81 14.92
C LEU A 189 -1.21 4.38 15.27
N VAL A 190 -1.15 5.45 16.07
CA VAL A 190 0.12 6.01 16.57
C VAL A 190 0.85 5.00 17.45
N ALA A 191 0.14 4.36 18.39
CA ALA A 191 0.71 3.32 19.25
C ALA A 191 1.21 2.11 18.41
N ALA A 192 0.43 1.68 17.42
CA ALA A 192 0.81 0.60 16.51
C ALA A 192 2.07 0.96 15.70
N SER A 193 2.15 2.17 15.15
CA SER A 193 3.33 2.63 14.40
C SER A 193 4.60 2.63 15.26
N THR A 194 4.49 3.10 16.51
CA THR A 194 5.58 3.09 17.50
C THR A 194 6.00 1.66 17.84
N ALA A 195 5.03 0.76 18.07
CA ALA A 195 5.29 -0.64 18.34
C ALA A 195 5.99 -1.34 17.16
N ILE A 196 5.60 -1.04 15.91
CA ILE A 196 6.25 -1.52 14.70
C ILE A 196 7.70 -1.03 14.62
N ALA A 197 7.94 0.26 14.88
CA ALA A 197 9.27 0.84 14.92
C ALA A 197 10.17 0.18 15.99
N TRP A 198 9.62 -0.08 17.18
CA TRP A 198 10.35 -0.76 18.25
C TRP A 198 10.69 -2.21 17.89
N ARG A 199 9.75 -2.96 17.31
CA ARG A 199 9.96 -4.36 16.89
C ARG A 199 11.02 -4.49 15.79
N THR A 200 10.95 -3.62 14.78
CA THR A 200 11.94 -3.60 13.69
C THR A 200 13.32 -3.20 14.20
N GLY A 201 13.40 -2.23 15.13
CA GLY A 201 14.64 -1.84 15.81
C GLY A 201 15.28 -2.96 16.64
N ARG A 202 14.48 -3.71 17.43
CA ARG A 202 14.96 -4.87 18.20
C ARG A 202 15.55 -5.96 17.30
N ARG A 203 14.87 -6.30 16.19
CA ARG A 203 15.37 -7.28 15.21
C ARG A 203 16.68 -6.83 14.57
N ARG A 204 16.82 -5.55 14.23
CA ARG A 204 18.08 -4.98 13.70
C ARG A 204 19.22 -5.08 14.71
N ARG A 205 18.97 -4.77 15.99
CA ARG A 205 19.97 -4.91 17.07
C ARG A 205 20.40 -6.37 17.27
N ALA A 206 19.44 -7.30 17.35
CA ALA A 206 19.73 -8.73 17.48
C ALA A 206 20.52 -9.31 16.29
N ARG A 207 20.25 -8.86 15.06
CA ARG A 207 21.07 -9.25 13.88
C ARG A 207 22.48 -8.65 13.91
N ARG A 208 22.67 -7.43 14.44
CA ARG A 208 23.99 -6.82 14.60
C ARG A 208 24.81 -7.49 15.69
N SER A 209 24.17 -7.95 16.78
CA SER A 209 24.84 -8.61 17.90
C SER A 209 25.10 -10.10 17.68
N ASN A 210 24.54 -10.71 16.62
CA ASN A 210 24.80 -12.10 16.26
C ASN A 210 26.06 -12.19 15.38
N PRO A 211 27.21 -12.66 15.89
CA PRO A 211 28.45 -12.73 15.14
C PRO A 211 28.42 -13.99 14.27
N ARG A 212 27.61 -14.00 13.19
CA ARG A 212 27.55 -15.19 12.34
C ARG A 212 28.80 -15.44 11.50
N HIS A 213 29.74 -14.49 11.39
CA HIS A 213 31.03 -14.75 10.74
C HIS A 213 32.20 -13.88 11.28
N PRO A 214 32.75 -14.16 12.48
CA PRO A 214 34.04 -13.58 12.88
C PRO A 214 35.16 -13.90 11.87
N HIS A 215 35.07 -15.05 11.20
CA HIS A 215 36.07 -15.50 10.22
C HIS A 215 36.07 -14.71 8.90
N LEU A 216 34.92 -14.18 8.44
CA LEU A 216 34.87 -13.38 7.21
C LEU A 216 35.44 -11.98 7.43
N SER A 217 35.25 -11.38 8.61
CA SER A 217 35.89 -10.12 8.96
C SER A 217 37.42 -10.26 9.00
N ALA A 218 37.95 -11.34 9.59
CA ALA A 218 39.39 -11.61 9.59
C ALA A 218 39.93 -11.87 8.18
N MET A 219 39.20 -12.61 7.34
CA MET A 219 39.60 -12.93 5.96
C MET A 219 39.56 -11.71 5.03
N VAL A 220 38.58 -10.81 5.18
CA VAL A 220 38.51 -9.53 4.44
C VAL A 220 39.61 -8.57 4.90
N LEU A 221 39.90 -8.51 6.21
CA LEU A 221 41.03 -7.73 6.72
C LEU A 221 42.37 -8.27 6.19
N GLN A 222 42.56 -9.59 6.17
CA GLN A 222 43.76 -10.21 5.59
C GLN A 222 43.87 -10.00 4.08
N LEU A 223 42.77 -10.05 3.32
CA LEU A 223 42.76 -9.74 1.89
C LEU A 223 43.05 -8.26 1.61
N GLN A 224 42.61 -7.35 2.48
CA GLN A 224 42.95 -5.93 2.40
C GLN A 224 44.43 -5.67 2.73
N CYS A 225 44.98 -6.32 3.77
CA CYS A 225 46.42 -6.29 4.05
C CYS A 225 47.26 -6.88 2.91
N ARG A 226 46.79 -7.95 2.26
CA ARG A 226 47.51 -8.60 1.15
C ARG A 226 47.45 -7.80 -0.16
N ARG A 227 46.44 -6.93 -0.32
CA ARG A 227 46.33 -5.98 -1.46
C ARG A 227 47.07 -4.67 -1.25
N ALA A 228 47.31 -4.25 -0.01
CA ALA A 228 48.11 -3.06 0.29
C ALA A 228 49.61 -3.36 0.08
N ARG A 229 50.20 -2.84 -0.99
CA ARG A 229 51.64 -2.92 -1.30
C ARG A 229 52.53 -2.06 -0.38
N HIS A 230 52.26 -2.00 0.93
CA HIS A 230 53.18 -1.34 1.87
C HIS A 230 53.23 -2.09 3.21
N PRO A 231 54.40 -2.64 3.59
CA PRO A 231 54.55 -3.54 4.73
C PRO A 231 54.89 -2.77 6.01
N VAL A 232 54.03 -1.86 6.47
CA VAL A 232 54.32 -1.16 7.73
C VAL A 232 53.02 -0.94 8.51
N ARG A 233 52.85 -1.69 9.59
CA ARG A 233 51.77 -1.64 10.61
C ARG A 233 50.53 -2.49 10.37
N CYS A 234 50.69 -3.79 10.58
CA CYS A 234 49.67 -4.60 11.26
C CYS A 234 50.41 -5.46 12.30
N ARG A 235 50.28 -5.12 13.58
CA ARG A 235 50.61 -6.01 14.70
C ARG A 235 49.32 -6.22 15.52
N PRO A 236 49.16 -7.40 16.11
CA PRO A 236 47.91 -7.87 16.72
C PRO A 236 47.44 -7.02 17.89
#